data_AF-A0AAW3YTP5-F1
#
_entry.id   AF-A0AAW3YTP5-F1
#
_cell.length_a   1.000
_cell.length_b   1.000
_cell.length_c   1.000
_cell.angle_alpha   90.00
_cell.angle_beta   90.00
_cell.angle_gamma   90.00
#
_symmetry.space_group_name_H-M   'P 1'
#
loop_
_entity.id
_entity.type
_entity.pdbx_description
1 polymer ?
#
loop_
_entity_poly.entity_id
_entity_poly.type
_entity_poly.pdbx_seq_one_letter_code
_entity_poly.pdbx_strand_id
1 'polypeptide(L)'
;SLSRDPSTISRELKRNQASQKYCPKQAQCQALERRHSALKAVKVTSEVITWIKELIWQDLSPEQTVGYLNREKALSLHHETVYRLIDKDKSQGGNLWQHLRIAKKPYRKRYGSYERRGKIKNRISIDERPKIVDKKQR
;
A
#
# COMPACT_ATOMS: atom_id res chain seq x y z
N SER A 1 19.88 24.45 -30.07
CA SER A 1 18.83 25.00 -29.18
C SER A 1 18.40 23.91 -28.19
N LEU A 2 17.83 24.26 -27.03
CA LEU A 2 17.58 23.34 -25.89
C LEU A 2 16.47 22.28 -26.09
N SER A 3 15.95 22.06 -27.30
CA SER A 3 14.84 21.12 -27.61
C SER A 3 13.65 21.20 -26.63
N ARG A 4 13.29 22.42 -26.22
CA ARG A 4 12.14 22.72 -25.37
C ARG A 4 11.32 23.83 -26.00
N ASP A 5 10.02 23.79 -25.74
CA ASP A 5 9.10 24.81 -26.19
C ASP A 5 9.46 26.20 -25.60
N PRO A 6 9.42 27.29 -26.40
CA PRO A 6 9.72 28.64 -25.93
C PRO A 6 8.89 29.06 -24.70
N SER A 7 7.63 28.63 -24.62
CA SER A 7 6.77 28.95 -23.46
C SER A 7 7.24 28.26 -22.19
N THR A 8 7.92 27.12 -22.28
CA THR A 8 8.50 26.41 -21.13
C THR A 8 9.69 27.20 -20.59
N ILE A 9 10.56 27.68 -21.48
CA ILE A 9 11.73 28.49 -21.13
C ILE A 9 11.27 29.83 -20.51
N SER A 10 10.30 30.50 -21.14
CA SER A 10 9.75 31.76 -20.63
C SER A 10 9.12 31.62 -19.23
N ARG A 11 8.32 30.57 -19.02
CA ARG A 11 7.70 30.30 -17.71
C ARG A 11 8.73 29.96 -16.63
N GLU A 12 9.80 29.24 -16.98
CA GLU A 12 10.88 28.91 -16.05
C GLU A 12 11.66 30.15 -15.62
N LEU A 13 12.06 31.00 -16.58
CA LEU A 13 12.74 32.26 -16.30
C LEU A 13 11.86 33.17 -15.44
N LYS A 14 10.59 33.40 -15.83
CA LYS A 14 9.66 34.23 -15.05
C LYS A 14 9.49 33.75 -13.59
N ARG A 15 9.55 32.44 -13.37
CA ARG A 15 9.29 31.83 -12.06
C ARG A 15 10.54 31.77 -11.16
N ASN A 16 11.74 31.82 -11.72
CA ASN A 16 13.01 31.60 -11.02
C ASN A 16 14.08 32.69 -11.23
N GLN A 17 13.76 33.78 -11.93
CA GLN A 17 14.63 34.95 -12.10
C GLN A 17 14.55 35.87 -10.88
N ALA A 18 15.11 35.41 -9.75
CA ALA A 18 15.14 36.17 -8.50
C ALA A 18 16.28 37.22 -8.44
N SER A 19 17.20 37.19 -9.41
CA SER A 19 18.38 38.07 -9.50
C SER A 19 18.52 38.63 -10.91
N GLN A 20 19.39 39.64 -11.11
CA GLN A 20 19.71 40.20 -12.44
C GLN A 20 20.18 39.15 -13.46
N LYS A 21 20.68 37.99 -13.03
CA LYS A 21 21.10 36.87 -13.88
C LYS A 21 20.44 35.56 -13.43
N TYR A 22 20.06 34.72 -14.39
CA TYR A 22 19.52 33.39 -14.11
C TYR A 22 20.58 32.48 -13.50
N CYS A 23 20.24 31.82 -12.39
CA CYS A 23 21.10 30.85 -11.71
C CYS A 23 20.40 29.48 -11.63
N PRO A 24 20.85 28.46 -12.39
CA PRO A 24 20.20 27.14 -12.42
C PRO A 24 20.15 26.44 -11.04
N LYS A 25 21.22 26.59 -10.23
CA LYS A 25 21.30 25.98 -8.90
C LYS A 25 20.22 26.55 -7.97
N GLN A 26 20.04 27.87 -7.99
CA GLN A 26 19.01 28.55 -7.21
C GLN A 26 17.60 28.19 -7.70
N ALA A 27 17.38 28.17 -9.02
CA ALA A 27 16.11 27.77 -9.62
C ALA A 27 15.68 26.36 -9.19
N GLN A 28 16.63 25.42 -9.15
CA GLN A 28 16.39 24.06 -8.68
C GLN A 28 16.03 24.02 -7.19
N CYS A 29 16.75 24.76 -6.33
CA CYS A 29 16.42 24.87 -4.91
C CYS A 29 14.99 25.41 -4.70
N GLN A 30 14.61 26.48 -5.39
CA GLN A 30 13.27 27.07 -5.32
C GLN A 30 12.18 26.11 -5.84
N ALA A 31 12.47 25.35 -6.91
CA ALA A 31 11.55 24.36 -7.43
C ALA A 31 11.32 23.21 -6.43
N LEU A 32 12.39 22.74 -5.77
CA LEU A 32 12.29 21.73 -4.72
C LEU A 32 11.54 22.27 -3.51
N GLU A 33 11.86 23.49 -3.06
CA GLU A 33 11.18 24.12 -1.93
C GLU A 33 9.67 24.23 -2.17
N ARG A 34 9.24 24.76 -3.33
CA ARG A 34 7.81 24.80 -3.71
C ARG A 34 7.17 23.42 -3.72
N ARG A 35 7.89 22.38 -4.17
CA ARG A 35 7.39 21.00 -4.16
C ARG A 35 7.25 20.45 -2.73
N HIS A 36 8.19 20.79 -1.84
CA HIS A 36 8.18 20.35 -0.45
C HIS A 36 7.12 21.08 0.37
N SER A 37 6.93 22.37 0.15
CA SER A 37 5.95 23.22 0.85
C SER A 37 4.54 23.16 0.25
N ALA A 38 4.37 22.61 -0.95
CA ALA A 38 3.05 22.42 -1.55
C ALA A 38 2.12 21.66 -0.59
N LEU A 39 0.95 22.25 -0.33
CA LEU A 39 -0.10 21.63 0.46
C LEU A 39 -0.51 20.31 -0.19
N LYS A 40 -0.51 19.24 0.58
CA LYS A 40 -0.95 17.90 0.15
C LYS A 40 -2.24 17.57 0.87
N ALA A 41 -3.20 16.99 0.15
CA ALA A 41 -4.37 16.42 0.80
C ALA A 41 -3.93 15.24 1.68
N VAL A 42 -4.10 15.37 3.00
CA VAL A 42 -3.78 14.33 3.97
C VAL A 42 -5.07 13.70 4.43
N LYS A 43 -5.32 12.45 4.03
CA LYS A 43 -6.47 11.66 4.49
C LYS A 43 -6.23 10.96 5.83
N VAL A 44 -4.96 10.74 6.19
CA VAL A 44 -4.56 10.01 7.40
C VAL A 44 -4.21 11.02 8.48
N THR A 45 -5.24 11.53 9.17
CA THR A 45 -5.11 12.39 10.34
C THR A 45 -4.82 11.56 11.60
N SER A 46 -4.50 12.22 12.72
CA SER A 46 -4.32 11.55 14.02
C SER A 46 -5.55 10.74 14.44
N GLU A 47 -6.74 11.29 14.22
CA GLU A 47 -8.02 10.61 14.50
C GLU A 47 -8.19 9.34 13.65
N VAL A 48 -7.92 9.43 12.34
CA VAL A 48 -7.97 8.28 11.44
C VAL A 48 -6.97 7.20 11.85
N ILE A 49 -5.78 7.59 12.31
CA ILE A 49 -4.78 6.66 12.84
C ILE A 49 -5.35 5.91 14.06
N THR A 50 -6.01 6.62 14.98
CA THR A 50 -6.63 6.00 16.15
C THR A 50 -7.68 4.97 15.74
N TRP A 51 -8.59 5.31 14.82
CA TRP A 51 -9.59 4.35 14.33
C TRP A 51 -8.96 3.14 13.64
N ILE A 52 -7.93 3.35 12.81
CA ILE A 52 -7.21 2.24 12.17
C ILE A 52 -6.63 1.30 13.24
N LYS A 53 -5.98 1.85 14.28
CA LYS A 53 -5.41 1.05 15.37
C LYS A 53 -6.47 0.25 16.12
N GLU A 54 -7.58 0.89 16.48
CA GLU A 54 -8.70 0.23 17.16
C GLU A 54 -9.28 -0.94 16.36
N LEU A 55 -9.48 -0.75 15.05
CA LEU A 55 -10.02 -1.78 14.16
C LEU A 55 -9.02 -2.93 13.98
N ILE A 56 -7.72 -2.63 13.87
CA ILE A 56 -6.68 -3.66 13.80
C ILE A 56 -6.60 -4.44 15.12
N TRP A 57 -6.73 -3.79 16.28
CA TRP A 57 -6.79 -4.50 17.58
C TRP A 57 -8.01 -5.40 17.75
N GLN A 58 -9.09 -5.16 16.99
CA GLN A 58 -10.26 -6.04 16.89
C GLN A 58 -10.07 -7.16 15.85
N ASP A 59 -8.84 -7.39 15.39
CA ASP A 59 -8.44 -8.42 14.42
C ASP A 59 -9.14 -8.30 13.05
N LEU A 60 -9.53 -7.08 12.65
CA LEU A 60 -9.92 -6.80 11.27
C LEU A 60 -8.67 -6.80 10.38
N SER A 61 -8.80 -7.41 9.19
CA SER A 61 -7.76 -7.28 8.16
C SER A 61 -7.69 -5.84 7.61
N PRO A 62 -6.54 -5.40 7.07
CA PRO A 62 -6.39 -4.09 6.44
C PRO A 62 -7.47 -3.77 5.39
N GLU A 63 -7.88 -4.75 4.60
CA GLU A 63 -8.98 -4.63 3.64
C GLU A 63 -10.33 -4.39 4.32
N GLN A 64 -10.62 -5.12 5.41
CA GLN A 64 -11.83 -4.93 6.21
C GLN A 64 -11.83 -3.59 6.93
N THR A 65 -10.70 -3.14 7.48
CA THR A 65 -10.54 -1.82 8.11
C THR A 65 -10.90 -0.71 7.12
N VAL A 66 -10.36 -0.77 5.91
CA VAL A 66 -10.69 0.22 4.86
C VAL A 66 -12.16 0.12 4.45
N GLY A 67 -12.70 -1.09 4.31
CA GLY A 67 -14.12 -1.28 4.00
C GLY A 67 -15.04 -0.68 5.07
N TYR A 68 -14.70 -0.87 6.35
CA TYR A 68 -15.40 -0.31 7.49
C TYR A 68 -15.34 1.23 7.49
N LEU A 69 -14.14 1.80 7.33
CA LEU A 69 -13.95 3.26 7.29
C LEU A 69 -14.69 3.91 6.11
N ASN A 70 -14.73 3.25 4.97
CA ASN A 70 -15.49 3.73 3.83
C ASN A 70 -17.00 3.75 4.10
N ARG A 71 -17.52 2.72 4.78
CA ARG A 71 -18.96 2.58 5.06
C ARG A 71 -19.42 3.50 6.20
N GLU A 72 -18.71 3.52 7.32
CA GLU A 72 -19.15 4.20 8.55
C GLU A 72 -18.67 5.65 8.65
N LYS A 73 -17.57 5.99 7.98
CA LYS A 73 -16.91 7.31 8.09
C LYS A 73 -16.75 8.03 6.75
N ALA A 74 -17.32 7.49 5.66
CA ALA A 74 -17.17 7.99 4.29
C ALA A 74 -15.70 8.22 3.88
N LEU A 75 -14.77 7.45 4.48
CA LEU A 75 -13.33 7.65 4.31
C LEU A 75 -12.76 6.58 3.38
N SER A 76 -12.48 6.97 2.14
CA SER A 76 -11.84 6.10 1.15
C SER A 76 -10.32 6.14 1.25
N LEU A 77 -9.74 5.00 1.67
CA LEU A 77 -8.30 4.73 1.75
C LEU A 77 -7.95 3.50 0.92
N HIS A 78 -6.66 3.32 0.61
CA HIS A 78 -6.16 2.06 0.06
C HIS A 78 -5.65 1.19 1.21
N HIS A 79 -5.88 -0.13 1.18
CA HIS A 79 -5.45 -1.05 2.25
C HIS A 79 -3.93 -1.01 2.49
N GLU A 80 -3.14 -0.77 1.44
CA GLU A 80 -1.69 -0.49 1.56
C GLU A 80 -1.35 0.68 2.51
N THR A 81 -2.22 1.67 2.65
CA THR A 81 -2.03 2.76 3.62
C THR A 81 -2.05 2.23 5.05
N VAL A 82 -2.93 1.28 5.35
CA VAL A 82 -2.99 0.58 6.64
C VAL A 82 -1.76 -0.31 6.82
N TYR A 83 -1.35 -1.06 5.79
CA TYR A 83 -0.11 -1.86 5.85
C TYR A 83 1.13 -1.01 6.16
N ARG A 84 1.29 0.14 5.49
CA ARG A 84 2.40 1.06 5.76
C ARG A 84 2.40 1.59 7.19
N LEU A 85 1.21 1.83 7.76
CA LEU A 85 1.06 2.26 9.15
C LEU A 85 1.50 1.16 10.11
N ILE A 86 1.08 -0.08 9.85
CA ILE A 86 1.46 -1.25 10.65
C ILE A 86 2.96 -1.53 10.56
N ASP A 87 3.55 -1.48 9.34
CA ASP A 87 4.99 -1.67 9.15
C ASP A 87 5.79 -0.54 9.83
N LYS A 88 5.29 0.71 9.84
CA LYS A 88 5.89 1.82 10.59
C LYS A 88 5.81 1.59 12.10
N ASP A 89 4.64 1.23 12.63
CA ASP A 89 4.45 0.91 14.05
C ASP A 89 5.40 -0.22 14.49
N LYS A 90 5.50 -1.28 13.69
CA LYS A 90 6.45 -2.38 13.89
C LYS A 90 7.91 -1.91 13.93
N SER A 91 8.31 -1.03 13.00
CA SER A 91 9.68 -0.48 12.98
C SER A 91 10.00 0.37 14.21
N GLN A 92 8.97 0.90 14.88
CA GLN A 92 9.05 1.67 16.12
C GLN A 92 8.91 0.79 17.37
N GLY A 93 8.83 -0.53 17.22
CA GLY A 93 8.69 -1.47 18.35
C GLY A 93 7.25 -1.74 18.77
N GLY A 94 6.25 -1.28 18.02
CA GLY A 94 4.84 -1.56 18.25
C GLY A 94 4.42 -2.99 17.87
N ASN A 95 3.17 -3.32 18.21
CA ASN A 95 2.65 -4.68 18.15
C ASN A 95 1.43 -4.86 17.23
N LEU A 96 1.01 -3.82 16.47
CA LEU A 96 -0.16 -3.93 15.58
C LEU A 96 -0.06 -5.08 14.58
N TRP A 97 1.16 -5.41 14.15
CA TRP A 97 1.42 -6.49 13.20
C TRP A 97 1.04 -7.89 13.74
N GLN A 98 0.91 -8.05 15.06
CA GLN A 98 0.52 -9.31 15.69
C GLN A 98 -0.97 -9.63 15.47
N HIS A 99 -1.78 -8.61 15.23
CA HIS A 99 -3.22 -8.72 14.97
C HIS A 99 -3.56 -9.00 13.49
N LEU A 100 -2.55 -9.12 12.64
CA LEU A 100 -2.77 -9.52 11.25
C LEU A 100 -3.06 -11.02 11.16
N ARG A 101 -4.29 -11.35 10.71
CA ARG A 101 -4.75 -12.74 10.48
C ARG A 101 -3.79 -13.57 9.63
N ILE A 102 -3.18 -12.94 8.63
CA ILE A 102 -2.18 -13.58 7.78
C ILE A 102 -0.82 -13.09 8.24
N ALA A 103 -0.16 -13.88 9.09
CA ALA A 103 1.27 -13.69 9.33
C ALA A 103 1.99 -13.73 7.98
N LYS A 104 2.88 -12.77 7.71
CA LYS A 104 3.81 -12.80 6.56
C LYS A 104 4.65 -14.08 6.70
N LYS A 105 4.14 -15.23 6.24
CA LYS A 105 4.93 -16.46 6.16
C LYS A 105 6.07 -16.13 5.22
N PRO A 106 7.34 -16.27 5.66
CA PRO A 106 8.45 -16.05 4.76
C PRO A 106 8.24 -16.95 3.56
N TYR A 107 8.22 -16.36 2.36
CA TYR A 107 8.06 -17.11 1.13
C TYR A 107 9.14 -18.18 1.11
N ARG A 108 8.74 -19.46 1.07
CA ARG A 108 9.70 -20.57 1.06
C ARG A 108 10.53 -20.40 -0.20
N LYS A 109 11.83 -20.20 -0.01
CA LYS A 109 12.74 -19.99 -1.13
C LYS A 109 12.71 -21.22 -2.04
N ARG A 110 12.78 -20.99 -3.36
CA ARG A 110 12.64 -21.99 -4.43
C ARG A 110 13.83 -22.96 -4.56
N TYR A 111 14.64 -23.12 -3.52
CA TYR A 111 15.79 -24.03 -3.51
C TYR A 111 15.53 -25.24 -2.60
N GLY A 112 15.88 -26.43 -3.09
CA GLY A 112 15.56 -27.73 -2.50
C GLY A 112 15.01 -28.70 -3.56
N SER A 113 15.07 -30.00 -3.28
CA SER A 113 14.43 -31.01 -4.12
C SER A 113 12.90 -30.87 -4.04
N TYR A 114 12.20 -31.13 -5.16
CA TYR A 114 10.74 -31.12 -5.21
C TYR A 114 10.19 -32.06 -4.12
N GLU A 115 9.18 -31.62 -3.37
CA GLU A 115 8.62 -32.37 -2.25
C GLU A 115 8.10 -33.74 -2.75
N ARG A 116 8.83 -34.82 -2.42
CA ARG A 116 8.55 -36.20 -2.87
C ARG A 116 7.40 -36.87 -2.13
N ARG A 117 6.70 -36.17 -1.22
CA ARG A 117 5.56 -36.72 -0.46
C ARG A 117 4.45 -37.27 -1.36
N GLY A 118 4.51 -36.96 -2.66
CA GLY A 118 3.69 -37.60 -3.66
C GLY A 118 2.25 -37.11 -3.59
N LYS A 119 1.46 -37.50 -4.59
CA LYS A 119 0.01 -37.32 -4.55
C LYS A 119 -0.56 -38.27 -3.50
N ILE A 120 -1.65 -37.88 -2.82
CA ILE A 120 -2.38 -38.75 -1.88
C ILE A 120 -2.63 -40.10 -2.56
N LYS A 121 -2.14 -41.19 -1.94
CA LYS A 121 -2.31 -42.55 -2.45
C LYS A 121 -3.80 -42.84 -2.54
N ASN A 122 -4.25 -43.35 -3.69
CA ASN A 122 -5.66 -43.65 -3.98
C ASN A 122 -6.59 -42.41 -3.99
N ARG A 123 -6.09 -41.23 -4.36
CA ARG A 123 -7.00 -40.10 -4.62
C ARG A 123 -7.90 -40.43 -5.82
N ILE A 124 -9.20 -40.23 -5.65
CA ILE A 124 -10.19 -40.36 -6.72
C ILE A 124 -10.22 -39.03 -7.48
N SER A 125 -10.22 -39.05 -8.82
CA SER A 125 -10.36 -37.80 -9.58
C SER A 125 -11.71 -37.14 -9.27
N ILE A 126 -11.80 -35.81 -9.41
CA ILE A 126 -13.10 -35.13 -9.26
C ILE A 126 -14.12 -35.62 -10.29
N ASP A 127 -13.64 -36.11 -11.43
CA ASP A 127 -14.44 -36.68 -12.51
C ASP A 127 -15.00 -38.07 -12.17
N GLU A 128 -14.36 -38.78 -11.26
CA GLU A 128 -14.70 -40.16 -10.87
C GLU A 128 -15.58 -40.20 -9.61
N ARG A 129 -15.91 -39.04 -9.02
CA ARG A 129 -16.70 -39.00 -7.79
C ARG A 129 -18.14 -39.48 -8.05
N PRO A 130 -18.77 -40.19 -7.11
CA PRO A 130 -20.15 -40.62 -7.24
C PRO A 130 -21.09 -39.41 -7.39
N LYS A 131 -22.08 -39.49 -8.29
CA LYS A 131 -23.11 -38.44 -8.50
C LYS A 131 -23.89 -38.08 -7.24
N ILE A 132 -23.95 -38.98 -6.25
CA ILE A 132 -24.59 -38.70 -4.95
C ILE A 132 -23.91 -37.55 -4.19
N VAL A 133 -22.61 -37.33 -4.40
CA VAL A 133 -21.86 -36.22 -3.77
C VAL A 133 -22.34 -34.86 -4.27
N ASP A 134 -22.80 -34.77 -5.53
CA ASP A 134 -23.34 -33.53 -6.09
C ASP A 134 -24.71 -33.15 -5.51
N LYS A 135 -25.44 -34.11 -4.95
CA LYS A 135 -26.78 -33.87 -4.39
C LYS A 135 -26.75 -33.02 -3.13
N LYS A 136 -25.59 -32.90 -2.44
CA LYS A 136 -25.40 -32.08 -1.21
C LYS A 136 -26.52 -32.25 -0.16
N GLN A 137 -27.14 -33.43 -0.09
CA GLN A 137 -28.14 -33.73 0.93
C GLN A 137 -27.42 -34.07 2.23
N ARG A 138 -27.85 -33.45 3.33
CA ARG A 138 -27.37 -33.68 4.69
C ARG A 138 -28.19 -34.76 5.38
#